data_AF-A0A3C0SN01-F1
#
_entry.id   AF-A0A3C0SN01-F1
#
_cell.length_a   1.000
_cell.length_b   1.000
_cell.length_c   1.000
_cell.angle_alpha   90.00
_cell.angle_beta   90.00
_cell.angle_gamma   90.00
#
_symmetry.space_group_name_H-M   'P 1'
#
loop_
_entity.id
_entity.type
_entity.pdbx_description
1 polymer ?
#
loop_
_entity_poly.entity_id
_entity_poly.type
_entity_poly.pdbx_seq_one_letter_code
_entity_poly.pdbx_strand_id
1 'polypeptide(L)'
;GTYTPICLVLLETPIKYYMLSSIWGIAIVGILFKVYWIEGPSWLSSSIYIVMGWMAIFIFNPLSKVVSSNGLLILVLGGVLYTIGGVIYCLERKGKHRTFGAHEIFHIFVLLGSITHYYFIYRYVFNL
;
A
#
# COMPACT_ATOMS: atom_id res chain seq x y z
N GLY A 1 1.03 -6.18 4.28
CA GLY A 1 2.25 -6.32 5.08
C GLY A 1 2.59 -5.05 5.83
N THR A 2 2.89 -3.98 5.10
CA THR A 2 3.37 -2.68 5.63
C THR A 2 2.54 -2.08 6.77
N TYR A 3 1.22 -2.29 6.76
CA TYR A 3 0.32 -1.77 7.80
C TYR A 3 0.41 -2.50 9.14
N THR A 4 0.81 -3.77 9.18
CA THR A 4 0.87 -4.55 10.43
C THR A 4 1.77 -3.90 11.49
N PRO A 5 3.04 -3.55 11.22
CA PRO A 5 3.90 -2.90 12.20
C PRO A 5 3.40 -1.50 12.58
N ILE A 6 2.83 -0.75 11.62
CA ILE A 6 2.24 0.57 11.86
C ILE A 6 1.08 0.46 12.86
N CYS A 7 0.14 -0.46 12.62
CA CYS A 7 -1.00 -0.63 13.50
C CYS A 7 -0.62 -1.17 14.88
N LEU A 8 0.30 -2.13 14.96
CA LEU A 8 0.63 -2.77 16.23
C LEU A 8 1.48 -1.90 17.15
N VAL A 9 2.34 -1.04 16.59
CA VAL A 9 3.30 -0.24 17.37
C VAL A 9 2.85 1.22 17.53
N LEU A 10 2.29 1.84 16.49
CA LEU A 10 2.01 3.28 16.49
C LEU A 10 0.57 3.63 16.89
N LEU A 11 -0.38 2.70 16.77
CA LEU A 11 -1.78 2.97 17.06
C LEU A 11 -2.18 2.47 18.44
N GLU A 12 -2.94 3.29 19.15
CA GLU A 12 -3.57 2.93 20.41
C GLU A 12 -4.84 2.08 20.19
N THR A 13 -5.23 1.36 21.23
CA THR A 13 -6.54 0.68 21.28
C THR A 13 -7.66 1.71 21.39
N PRO A 14 -8.81 1.51 20.69
CA PRO A 14 -9.19 0.32 19.93
C PRO A 14 -8.89 0.39 18.42
N ILE A 15 -8.46 1.54 17.91
CA ILE A 15 -8.27 1.81 16.46
C ILE A 15 -7.32 0.80 15.82
N LYS A 16 -6.26 0.39 16.52
CA LYS A 16 -5.31 -0.61 16.02
C LYS A 16 -5.97 -1.92 15.57
N TYR A 17 -6.95 -2.42 16.32
CA TYR A 17 -7.60 -3.69 16.04
C TYR A 17 -8.59 -3.57 14.89
N TYR A 18 -9.37 -2.48 14.83
CA TYR A 18 -10.29 -2.23 13.72
C TYR A 18 -9.56 -2.09 12.39
N MET A 19 -8.45 -1.35 12.37
CA MET A 19 -7.67 -1.17 11.15
C MET A 19 -7.00 -2.49 10.72
N LEU A 20 -6.38 -3.20 11.66
CA LEU A 20 -5.71 -4.46 11.39
C LEU A 20 -6.69 -5.52 10.88
N SER A 21 -7.84 -5.69 11.55
CA SER A 21 -8.86 -6.66 11.14
C SER A 21 -9.45 -6.33 9.78
N SER A 22 -9.68 -5.04 9.49
CA SER A 22 -10.21 -4.61 8.19
C SER A 22 -9.23 -4.90 7.05
N ILE A 23 -7.94 -4.55 7.22
CA ILE A 23 -6.91 -4.79 6.20
C ILE A 23 -6.71 -6.29 5.97
N TRP A 24 -6.64 -7.08 7.04
CA TRP A 24 -6.48 -8.53 6.93
C TRP A 24 -7.74 -9.20 6.36
N GLY A 25 -8.93 -8.72 6.71
CA GLY A 25 -10.18 -9.18 6.12
C GLY A 25 -10.22 -8.97 4.60
N ILE A 26 -9.87 -7.77 4.13
CA ILE A 26 -9.78 -7.48 2.69
C ILE A 26 -8.70 -8.34 2.03
N ALA A 27 -7.55 -8.53 2.68
CA ALA A 27 -6.49 -9.38 2.16
C ALA A 27 -6.92 -10.85 1.99
N ILE A 28 -7.60 -11.42 3.00
CA ILE A 28 -8.13 -12.79 2.93
C ILE A 28 -9.14 -12.90 1.79
N VAL A 29 -10.07 -11.96 1.69
CA VAL A 29 -11.05 -11.91 0.60
C VAL A 29 -10.35 -11.85 -0.77
N GLY A 30 -9.35 -10.97 -0.92
CA GLY A 30 -8.56 -10.87 -2.14
C GLY A 30 -7.81 -12.16 -2.50
N ILE A 31 -7.25 -12.86 -1.50
CA ILE A 31 -6.59 -14.17 -1.69
C ILE A 31 -7.61 -15.21 -2.15
N LEU A 32 -8.76 -15.33 -1.49
CA LEU A 32 -9.80 -16.28 -1.86
C LEU A 32 -10.29 -16.01 -3.30
N PHE A 33 -10.53 -14.75 -3.66
CA PHE A 33 -10.86 -14.39 -5.04
C PHE A 33 -9.80 -14.85 -6.05
N LYS A 34 -8.51 -14.64 -5.74
CA LYS A 34 -7.41 -15.03 -6.63
C LYS A 34 -7.30 -16.56 -6.77
N VAL A 35 -7.54 -17.29 -5.69
CA VAL A 35 -7.47 -18.77 -5.65
C VAL A 35 -8.63 -19.40 -6.41
N TYR A 36 -9.86 -18.92 -6.22
CA TYR A 36 -11.04 -19.47 -6.90
C TYR A 36 -11.21 -18.95 -8.33
N TRP A 37 -10.65 -17.78 -8.67
CA TRP A 37 -10.84 -17.13 -9.96
C TRP A 37 -9.52 -16.61 -10.56
N ILE A 38 -8.65 -17.55 -10.94
CA ILE A 38 -7.31 -17.27 -11.48
C ILE A 38 -7.36 -16.44 -12.78
N GLU A 39 -8.33 -16.73 -13.67
CA GLU A 39 -8.56 -15.98 -14.92
C GLU A 39 -9.44 -14.73 -14.75
N GLY A 40 -9.65 -14.29 -13.50
CA GLY A 40 -10.50 -13.16 -13.21
C GLY A 40 -9.98 -11.85 -13.83
N PRO A 41 -10.86 -10.85 -14.01
CA PRO A 41 -10.46 -9.57 -14.57
C PRO A 41 -9.34 -8.93 -13.76
N SER A 42 -8.24 -8.55 -14.42
CA SER A 42 -7.07 -7.93 -13.78
C SER A 42 -7.41 -6.63 -13.04
N TRP A 43 -8.43 -5.89 -13.50
CA TRP A 43 -8.89 -4.66 -12.86
C TRP A 43 -9.46 -4.87 -11.45
N LEU A 44 -10.08 -6.02 -11.17
CA LEU A 44 -10.67 -6.32 -9.87
C LEU A 44 -9.56 -6.46 -8.81
N SER A 45 -8.50 -7.20 -9.16
CA SER A 45 -7.34 -7.37 -8.31
C SER A 45 -6.67 -6.01 -8.02
N SER A 46 -6.45 -5.18 -9.04
CA SER A 46 -5.86 -3.84 -8.87
C SER A 46 -6.73 -2.93 -7.99
N SER A 47 -8.06 -2.99 -8.13
CA SER A 47 -8.98 -2.19 -7.32
C SER A 47 -8.89 -2.53 -5.84
N ILE A 48 -8.82 -3.82 -5.49
CA ILE A 48 -8.65 -4.28 -4.11
C ILE A 48 -7.34 -3.72 -3.52
N TYR A 49 -6.24 -3.77 -4.27
CA TYR A 49 -4.96 -3.22 -3.82
C TYR A 49 -5.00 -1.70 -3.61
N ILE A 50 -5.65 -0.95 -4.49
CA ILE A 50 -5.80 0.51 -4.34
C ILE A 50 -6.63 0.84 -3.11
N VAL A 51 -7.77 0.17 -2.91
CA VAL A 51 -8.62 0.36 -1.73
C VAL A 51 -7.83 0.10 -0.45
N MET A 52 -7.08 -1.01 -0.39
CA MET A 52 -6.20 -1.30 0.76
C MET A 52 -5.15 -0.21 0.99
N GLY A 53 -4.56 0.33 -0.08
CA GLY A 53 -3.59 1.42 0.00
C GLY A 53 -4.17 2.71 0.59
N TRP A 54 -5.42 3.04 0.25
CA TRP A 54 -6.09 4.27 0.70
C TRP A 54 -6.62 4.20 2.14
N MET A 55 -6.67 3.01 2.75
CA MET A 55 -7.08 2.89 4.15
C MET A 55 -6.19 3.69 5.11
N ALA A 56 -4.95 4.04 4.71
CA ALA A 56 -4.05 4.93 5.46
C ALA A 56 -4.69 6.26 5.87
N ILE A 57 -5.64 6.77 5.08
CA ILE A 57 -6.32 8.03 5.38
C ILE A 57 -7.07 7.96 6.71
N PHE A 58 -7.69 6.81 7.03
CA PHE A 58 -8.43 6.64 8.28
C PHE A 58 -7.53 6.68 9.51
N ILE A 59 -6.26 6.30 9.36
CA ILE A 59 -5.28 6.33 10.46
C ILE A 59 -4.37 7.55 10.41
N PHE A 60 -4.59 8.48 9.49
CA PHE A 60 -3.72 9.65 9.32
C PHE A 60 -3.72 10.57 10.56
N ASN A 61 -4.91 10.89 11.07
CA ASN A 61 -5.06 11.73 12.27
C ASN A 61 -4.39 11.10 13.51
N PRO A 62 -4.68 9.84 13.89
CA PRO A 62 -3.97 9.23 15.02
C PRO A 62 -2.47 9.11 14.76
N LEU A 63 -2.01 8.80 13.54
CA LEU A 63 -0.57 8.78 13.23
C LEU A 63 0.10 10.14 13.44
N SER A 64 -0.57 11.24 13.08
CA SER A 64 0.01 12.58 13.19
C SER A 64 0.29 13.04 14.62
N LYS A 65 -0.29 12.35 15.61
CA LYS A 65 -0.06 12.61 17.03
C LYS A 65 1.16 11.89 17.59
N VAL A 66 1.58 10.79 16.95
CA VAL A 66 2.66 9.92 17.43
C VAL A 66 3.91 9.98 16.55
N VAL A 67 3.77 10.44 15.31
CA VAL A 67 4.86 10.54 14.34
C VAL A 67 5.08 12.00 13.95
N SER A 68 6.35 12.39 13.79
CA SER A 68 6.71 13.74 13.35
C SER A 68 6.18 14.05 11.94
N SER A 69 6.03 15.33 11.62
CA SER A 69 5.57 15.77 10.29
C SER A 69 6.43 15.21 9.15
N ASN A 70 7.74 15.04 9.37
CA ASN A 70 8.65 14.43 8.40
C ASN A 70 8.32 12.94 8.15
N GLY A 71 7.97 12.18 9.19
CA GLY A 71 7.56 10.79 9.05
C GLY A 71 6.26 10.65 8.25
N LEU A 72 5.29 11.54 8.50
CA LEU A 72 4.04 11.58 7.71
C LEU A 72 4.30 11.89 6.24
N LEU A 73 5.20 12.85 5.95
CA LEU A 73 5.57 13.17 4.57
C LEU A 73 6.15 11.96 3.84
N ILE A 74 7.06 11.21 4.49
CA ILE A 74 7.62 9.97 3.91
C ILE A 74 6.53 8.95 3.61
N LEU A 75 5.58 8.78 4.53
CA LEU A 75 4.46 7.85 4.36
C LEU A 75 3.56 8.25 3.18
N VAL A 76 3.23 9.54 3.08
CA VAL A 76 2.43 10.09 1.98
C VAL A 76 3.17 9.96 0.65
N LEU A 77 4.47 10.26 0.62
CA LEU A 77 5.30 10.09 -0.58
C LEU A 77 5.30 8.63 -1.07
N GLY A 78 5.41 7.66 -0.16
CA GLY A 78 5.30 6.24 -0.50
C GLY A 78 3.94 5.87 -1.12
N GLY A 79 2.85 6.37 -0.53
CA GLY A 79 1.50 6.18 -1.06
C GLY A 79 1.29 6.81 -2.45
N VAL A 80 1.84 8.00 -2.67
CA VAL A 80 1.81 8.67 -3.98
C VAL A 80 2.60 7.88 -5.02
N LEU A 81 3.81 7.41 -4.69
CA LEU A 81 4.61 6.58 -5.60
C LEU A 81 3.87 5.30 -6.01
N TYR A 82 3.22 4.61 -5.07
CA TYR A 82 2.39 3.44 -5.40
C TYR A 82 1.20 3.79 -6.29
N THR A 83 0.54 4.92 -6.05
CA THR A 83 -0.60 5.36 -6.85
C THR A 83 -0.17 5.70 -8.28
N ILE A 84 0.94 6.44 -8.45
CA ILE A 84 1.51 6.76 -9.76
C ILE A 84 1.87 5.48 -10.51
N GLY A 85 2.55 4.54 -9.86
CA GLY A 85 2.84 3.23 -10.45
C GLY A 85 1.56 2.53 -10.91
N GLY A 86 0.56 2.42 -10.03
CA GLY A 86 -0.71 1.76 -10.34
C GLY A 86 -1.44 2.41 -11.52
N VAL A 87 -1.44 3.75 -11.62
CA VAL A 87 -2.02 4.48 -12.74
C VAL A 87 -1.26 4.19 -14.04
N ILE A 88 0.08 4.20 -14.02
CA ILE A 88 0.91 3.85 -15.19
C ILE A 88 0.60 2.43 -15.67
N TYR A 89 0.45 1.48 -14.74
CA TYR A 89 0.08 0.10 -15.06
C TYR A 89 -1.33 0.00 -15.67
N CYS A 90 -2.32 0.74 -15.14
CA CYS A 90 -3.67 0.75 -15.68
C CYS A 90 -3.78 1.42 -17.06
N LEU A 91 -2.95 2.43 -17.33
CA LEU A 91 -2.89 3.14 -18.61
C LEU A 91 -2.13 2.35 -19.69
N GLU A 92 -1.42 1.29 -19.32
CA GLU A 92 -0.69 0.46 -20.29
C GLU A 92 -1.68 -0.31 -21.18
N ARG A 93 -1.77 0.13 -22.44
CA ARG A 93 -2.60 -0.51 -23.45
C ARG A 93 -1.89 -1.78 -23.94
N LYS A 94 -2.54 -2.94 -23.76
CA LYS A 94 -2.10 -4.25 -24.29
C LYS A 94 -1.61 -4.10 -25.74
N GLY A 95 -0.30 -4.22 -25.97
CA GLY A 95 0.27 -4.32 -27.33
C GLY A 95 1.35 -3.31 -27.73
N LYS A 96 1.85 -2.42 -26.86
CA LYS A 96 2.94 -1.50 -27.23
C LYS A 96 4.18 -1.69 -26.33
N HIS A 97 5.28 -2.05 -26.98
CA HIS A 97 6.65 -2.30 -26.48
C HIS A 97 6.95 -3.71 -25.97
N ARG A 98 7.98 -4.32 -26.57
CA ARG A 98 8.38 -5.73 -26.44
C ARG A 98 9.61 -5.94 -25.53
N THR A 99 10.18 -4.87 -24.96
CA THR A 99 11.46 -4.93 -24.23
C THR A 99 11.60 -3.97 -23.06
N PHE A 100 11.02 -2.75 -23.11
CA PHE A 100 10.92 -1.87 -21.94
C PHE A 100 9.54 -1.19 -21.91
N GLY A 101 8.69 -1.49 -20.92
CA GLY A 101 7.26 -1.16 -20.90
C GLY A 101 6.78 -0.45 -19.64
N ALA A 102 5.50 -0.08 -19.61
CA ALA A 102 4.89 0.53 -18.42
C ALA A 102 4.86 -0.44 -17.22
N HIS A 103 4.98 -1.75 -17.48
CA HIS A 103 5.14 -2.77 -16.45
C HIS A 103 6.44 -2.63 -15.64
N GLU A 104 7.58 -2.35 -16.25
CA GLU A 104 8.84 -2.16 -15.51
C GLU A 104 8.87 -0.81 -14.81
N ILE A 105 8.32 0.23 -15.44
CA ILE A 105 8.13 1.54 -14.80
C ILE A 105 7.27 1.36 -13.54
N PHE A 106 6.17 0.60 -13.64
CA PHE A 106 5.36 0.21 -12.48
C PHE A 106 6.20 -0.45 -11.38
N HIS A 107 7.05 -1.43 -11.73
CA HIS A 107 7.94 -2.07 -10.75
C HIS A 107 8.90 -1.07 -10.10
N ILE A 108 9.47 -0.13 -10.85
CA ILE A 108 10.35 0.91 -10.29
C ILE A 108 9.60 1.77 -9.28
N PHE A 109 8.39 2.24 -9.60
CA PHE A 109 7.57 3.02 -8.68
C PHE A 109 7.16 2.23 -7.44
N VAL A 110 6.79 0.96 -7.60
CA VAL A 110 6.46 0.05 -6.50
C VAL A 110 7.69 -0.20 -5.61
N LEU A 111 8.88 -0.35 -6.19
CA LEU A 111 10.12 -0.52 -5.45
C LEU A 111 10.47 0.73 -4.65
N LEU A 112 10.42 1.91 -5.27
CA LEU A 112 10.66 3.20 -4.61
C LEU A 112 9.65 3.43 -3.47
N GLY A 113 8.36 3.18 -3.73
CA GLY A 113 7.32 3.23 -2.69
C GLY A 113 7.65 2.29 -1.53
N SER A 114 8.04 1.05 -1.82
CA SER A 114 8.42 0.07 -0.80
C SER A 114 9.63 0.52 0.03
N ILE A 115 10.64 1.12 -0.60
CA ILE A 115 11.82 1.67 0.09
C ILE A 115 11.42 2.80 1.04
N THR A 116 10.56 3.72 0.61
CA THR A 116 10.09 4.81 1.48
C THR A 116 9.31 4.29 2.70
N HIS A 117 8.44 3.30 2.50
CA HIS A 117 7.72 2.65 3.60
C HIS A 117 8.63 1.86 4.54
N TYR A 118 9.64 1.17 3.99
CA TYR A 118 10.65 0.50 4.80
C TYR A 118 11.45 1.50 5.63
N TYR A 119 11.90 2.59 5.04
CA TYR A 119 12.61 3.66 5.74
C TYR A 119 11.76 4.27 6.85
N PHE A 120 10.47 4.50 6.57
CA PHE A 120 9.51 4.95 7.58
C PHE A 120 9.43 3.98 8.77
N ILE A 121 9.23 2.68 8.52
CA ILE A 121 9.14 1.66 9.58
C ILE A 121 10.46 1.60 10.36
N TYR A 122 11.59 1.54 9.66
CA TYR A 122 12.90 1.49 10.29
C TYR A 122 13.12 2.70 11.23
N ARG A 123 12.79 3.91 10.77
CA ARG A 123 13.09 5.13 11.52
C ARG A 123 12.06 5.47 12.59
N TYR A 124 10.78 5.18 12.38
CA TYR A 124 9.68 5.64 13.24
C TYR A 124 8.96 4.52 13.98
N VAL A 125 9.19 3.25 13.63
CA VAL A 125 8.61 2.10 14.34
C VAL A 125 9.68 1.37 15.13
N PHE A 126 10.87 1.17 14.55
CA PHE A 126 11.95 0.38 15.18
C PHE A 126 12.87 1.20 16.10
N ASN A 127 13.00 2.51 15.85
CA ASN A 127 13.83 3.42 16.65
C ASN A 127 12.99 4.28 17.62
N LEU A 128 11.84 3.78 18.04
CA LEU A 128 11.02 4.37 19.12
C LEU A 128 11.59 4.06 20.50
#